data_AF-T0G2X7-F1
#
_entry.id   AF-T0G2X7-F1
#
_cell.length_a   1.000
_cell.length_b   1.000
_cell.length_c   1.000
_cell.angle_alpha   90.00
_cell.angle_beta   90.00
_cell.angle_gamma   90.00
#
_symmetry.space_group_name_H-M   'P 1'
#
loop_
_entity.id
_entity.type
_entity.pdbx_description
1 polymer ?
#
loop_
_entity_poly.entity_id
_entity_poly.type
_entity_poly.pdbx_seq_one_letter_code
_entity_poly.pdbx_strand_id
1 'polypeptide(L)'
;MRLLRDAARDAEAILALPGQSAWIRALADDGMSEISRLEESPFAEDQLLAVALRLGGSGTVQGSLLGALSDKFQSPSIRIMIEAQRRAIWKDMGGEGLPFDEAAEIVTALERRLDAMDQDPSVSFGAYAALYSNLWCDPRIGAPSSARRIMLAMVTILNAREEASRPSHAMVGNRAAGKALSRR
;
A
#
# COMPACT_ATOMS: atom_id res chain seq x y z
N MET A 1 -8.18 8.88 1.85
CA MET A 1 -9.45 9.24 1.17
C MET A 1 -9.39 9.05 -0.35
N ARG A 2 -8.30 9.41 -1.05
CA ARG A 2 -8.19 9.23 -2.52
C ARG A 2 -8.24 7.76 -2.96
N LEU A 3 -7.38 6.90 -2.39
CA LEU A 3 -7.30 5.48 -2.78
C LEU A 3 -8.62 4.72 -2.63
N LEU A 4 -9.38 4.95 -1.55
CA LEU A 4 -10.70 4.34 -1.35
C LEU A 4 -11.71 4.79 -2.41
N ARG A 5 -11.64 6.06 -2.82
CA ARG A 5 -12.50 6.62 -3.87
C ARG A 5 -12.17 6.03 -5.22
N ASP A 6 -10.88 5.95 -5.56
CA ASP A 6 -10.43 5.39 -6.82
C ASP A 6 -10.81 3.89 -6.91
N ALA A 7 -10.54 3.11 -5.85
CA ALA A 7 -10.95 1.70 -5.77
C ALA A 7 -12.48 1.50 -5.87
N ALA A 8 -13.28 2.34 -5.19
CA ALA A 8 -14.73 2.28 -5.30
C ALA A 8 -15.21 2.53 -6.73
N ARG A 9 -14.72 3.61 -7.36
CA ARG A 9 -15.08 3.99 -8.72
C ARG A 9 -14.72 2.89 -9.71
N ASP A 10 -13.52 2.35 -9.60
CA ASP A 10 -13.02 1.35 -10.54
C ASP A 10 -13.79 0.02 -10.36
N ALA A 11 -14.11 -0.37 -9.12
CA ALA A 11 -14.99 -1.51 -8.87
C ALA A 11 -16.41 -1.29 -9.37
N GLU A 12 -17.00 -0.10 -9.18
CA GLU A 12 -18.33 0.24 -9.72
C GLU A 12 -18.34 0.15 -11.26
N ALA A 13 -17.29 0.65 -11.92
CA ALA A 13 -17.15 0.56 -13.37
C ALA A 13 -17.08 -0.90 -13.85
N ILE A 14 -16.33 -1.76 -13.15
CA ILE A 14 -16.26 -3.20 -13.47
C ILE A 14 -17.62 -3.87 -13.26
N LEU A 15 -18.28 -3.62 -12.14
CA LEU A 15 -19.53 -4.27 -11.76
C LEU A 15 -20.74 -3.79 -12.58
N ALA A 16 -20.68 -2.60 -13.17
CA ALA A 16 -21.71 -2.07 -14.05
C ALA A 16 -21.80 -2.83 -15.39
N LEU A 17 -20.73 -3.54 -15.78
CA LEU A 17 -20.72 -4.30 -17.03
C LEU A 17 -21.52 -5.61 -16.87
N PRO A 18 -22.40 -5.95 -17.83
CA PRO A 18 -23.17 -7.20 -17.79
C PRO A 18 -22.27 -8.42 -17.67
N GLY A 19 -22.59 -9.32 -16.73
CA GLY A 19 -21.84 -10.57 -16.52
C GLY A 19 -20.51 -10.42 -15.76
N GLN A 20 -19.97 -9.21 -15.60
CA GLN A 20 -18.66 -9.04 -14.96
C GLN A 20 -18.63 -9.46 -13.50
N SER A 21 -19.73 -9.27 -12.76
CA SER A 21 -19.82 -9.73 -11.37
C SER A 21 -19.62 -11.25 -11.25
N ALA A 22 -20.12 -12.04 -12.20
CA ALA A 22 -19.88 -13.48 -12.22
C ALA A 22 -18.45 -13.80 -12.68
N TRP A 23 -17.98 -13.12 -13.73
CA TRP A 23 -16.66 -13.36 -14.32
C TRP A 23 -15.50 -13.08 -13.35
N ILE A 24 -15.50 -11.96 -12.64
CA ILE A 24 -14.40 -11.63 -11.69
C ILE A 24 -14.28 -12.63 -10.53
N ARG A 25 -15.31 -13.45 -10.29
CA ARG A 25 -15.34 -14.50 -9.26
C ARG A 25 -15.10 -15.89 -9.83
N ALA A 26 -15.22 -16.05 -11.15
CA ALA A 26 -14.96 -17.31 -11.80
C ALA A 26 -13.49 -17.68 -11.63
N LEU A 27 -13.22 -18.95 -11.42
CA LEU A 27 -11.86 -19.46 -11.40
C LEU A 27 -11.39 -19.68 -12.84
N ALA A 28 -10.20 -19.17 -13.15
CA ALA A 28 -9.50 -19.53 -14.37
C ALA A 28 -8.85 -20.92 -14.26
N ASP A 29 -8.19 -21.37 -15.32
CA ASP A 29 -7.55 -22.70 -15.40
C ASP A 29 -6.46 -22.93 -14.34
N ASP A 30 -5.84 -21.85 -13.86
CA ASP A 30 -4.85 -21.87 -12.78
C ASP A 30 -5.47 -21.86 -11.37
N GLY A 31 -6.80 -21.92 -11.28
CA GLY A 31 -7.54 -21.93 -10.02
C GLY A 31 -7.66 -20.57 -9.34
N MET A 32 -7.25 -19.48 -9.98
CA MET A 32 -7.37 -18.13 -9.44
C MET A 32 -8.53 -17.35 -10.06
N SER A 33 -9.23 -16.60 -9.22
CA SER A 33 -10.16 -15.55 -9.66
C SER A 33 -9.43 -14.23 -9.87
N GLU A 34 -10.02 -13.29 -10.61
CA GLU A 34 -9.45 -11.95 -10.77
C GLU A 34 -9.31 -11.20 -9.45
N ILE A 35 -10.25 -11.41 -8.52
CA ILE A 35 -10.14 -10.88 -7.15
C ILE A 35 -8.91 -11.47 -6.44
N SER A 36 -8.67 -12.78 -6.59
CA SER A 36 -7.49 -13.44 -6.01
C SER A 36 -6.19 -12.92 -6.59
N ARG A 37 -6.14 -12.61 -7.90
CA ARG A 37 -4.96 -12.00 -8.52
C ARG A 37 -4.64 -10.62 -7.97
N LEU A 38 -5.68 -9.81 -7.74
CA LEU A 38 -5.52 -8.52 -7.07
C LEU A 38 -5.01 -8.70 -5.62
N GLU A 39 -5.44 -9.75 -4.93
CA GLU A 39 -4.97 -10.05 -3.57
C GLU A 39 -3.52 -10.53 -3.51
N GLU A 40 -3.01 -11.17 -4.56
CA GLU A 40 -1.58 -11.52 -4.67
C GLU A 40 -0.70 -10.28 -4.92
N SER A 41 -1.25 -9.19 -5.46
CA SER A 41 -0.49 -7.97 -5.73
C SER A 41 -0.11 -7.23 -4.44
N PRO A 42 1.15 -6.81 -4.26
CA PRO A 42 1.56 -6.02 -3.09
C PRO A 42 1.06 -4.56 -3.13
N PHE A 43 0.48 -4.08 -4.25
CA PHE A 43 0.04 -2.69 -4.37
C PHE A 43 -1.22 -2.40 -3.55
N ALA A 44 -1.21 -1.30 -2.80
CA ALA A 44 -2.35 -0.88 -1.99
C ALA A 44 -3.62 -0.64 -2.82
N GLU A 45 -3.48 -0.10 -4.03
CA GLU A 45 -4.56 0.12 -4.98
C GLU A 45 -5.29 -1.20 -5.32
N ASP A 46 -4.52 -2.25 -5.63
CA ASP A 46 -5.07 -3.55 -6.00
C ASP A 46 -5.75 -4.24 -4.82
N GLN A 47 -5.16 -4.14 -3.62
CA GLN A 47 -5.77 -4.64 -2.39
C GLN A 47 -7.10 -3.97 -2.07
N LEU A 48 -7.17 -2.65 -2.22
CA LEU A 48 -8.39 -1.90 -1.97
C LEU A 48 -9.44 -2.18 -3.05
N LEU A 49 -9.03 -2.37 -4.31
CA LEU A 49 -9.91 -2.80 -5.39
C LEU A 49 -10.47 -4.20 -5.13
N ALA A 50 -9.66 -5.16 -4.71
CA ALA A 50 -10.11 -6.50 -4.33
C ALA A 50 -11.18 -6.45 -3.23
N VAL A 51 -10.95 -5.64 -2.18
CA VAL A 51 -11.94 -5.43 -1.11
C VAL A 51 -13.23 -4.82 -1.66
N ALA A 52 -13.13 -3.81 -2.53
CA ALA A 52 -14.27 -3.16 -3.15
C ALA A 52 -15.10 -4.16 -3.98
N LEU A 53 -14.45 -4.97 -4.81
CA LEU A 53 -15.11 -6.00 -5.63
C LEU A 53 -15.79 -7.08 -4.78
N ARG A 54 -15.16 -7.49 -3.66
CA ARG A 54 -15.78 -8.43 -2.71
C ARG A 54 -17.04 -7.86 -2.07
N LEU A 55 -16.99 -6.60 -1.63
CA LEU A 55 -18.15 -5.90 -1.08
C LEU A 55 -19.26 -5.74 -2.13
N GLY A 56 -18.92 -5.28 -3.33
CA GLY A 56 -19.90 -4.95 -4.36
C GLY A 56 -20.72 -6.14 -4.86
N GLY A 57 -20.22 -7.37 -4.77
CA GLY A 57 -21.00 -8.56 -5.15
C GLY A 57 -21.31 -9.52 -4.00
N SER A 58 -21.18 -9.12 -2.74
CA SER A 58 -21.82 -9.84 -1.64
C SER A 58 -23.33 -9.60 -1.59
N GLY A 59 -23.85 -8.61 -2.35
CA GLY A 59 -25.27 -8.23 -2.34
C GLY A 59 -25.72 -7.55 -1.03
N THR A 60 -24.81 -7.36 -0.08
CA THR A 60 -25.10 -6.80 1.26
C THR A 60 -24.79 -5.31 1.36
N VAL A 61 -24.25 -4.69 0.31
CA VAL A 61 -23.94 -3.26 0.31
C VAL A 61 -25.23 -2.46 0.15
N GLN A 62 -25.62 -1.77 1.23
CA GLN A 62 -26.65 -0.74 1.17
C GLN A 62 -25.97 0.61 0.91
N GLY A 63 -26.26 1.24 -0.23
CA GLY A 63 -25.68 2.54 -0.61
C GLY A 63 -24.48 2.44 -1.56
N SER A 64 -23.64 3.49 -1.56
CA SER A 64 -22.48 3.57 -2.46
C SER A 64 -21.33 2.67 -2.03
N LEU A 65 -20.53 2.18 -2.98
CA LEU A 65 -19.40 1.31 -2.66
C LEU A 65 -18.31 2.07 -1.90
N LEU A 66 -18.15 3.37 -2.17
CA LEU A 66 -17.28 4.25 -1.39
C LEU A 66 -17.73 4.34 0.07
N GLY A 67 -19.03 4.42 0.33
CA GLY A 67 -19.58 4.39 1.69
C GLY A 67 -19.22 3.10 2.40
N ALA A 68 -19.48 1.95 1.77
CA ALA A 68 -19.17 0.65 2.34
C ALA A 68 -17.66 0.44 2.61
N LEU A 69 -16.79 0.90 1.70
CA LEU A 69 -15.34 0.89 1.93
C LEU A 69 -14.96 1.80 3.10
N SER A 70 -15.50 3.01 3.13
CA SER A 70 -15.22 3.97 4.21
C SER A 70 -15.63 3.39 5.55
N ASP A 71 -16.83 2.82 5.67
CA ASP A 71 -17.33 2.18 6.89
C ASP A 71 -16.43 1.02 7.33
N LYS A 72 -16.01 0.17 6.38
CA LYS A 72 -15.11 -0.97 6.63
C LYS A 72 -13.75 -0.50 7.18
N PHE A 73 -13.22 0.60 6.65
CA PHE A 73 -11.90 1.10 7.04
C PHE A 73 -11.91 2.09 8.21
N GLN A 74 -13.03 2.76 8.47
CA GLN A 74 -13.22 3.71 9.57
C GLN A 74 -13.22 3.04 10.94
N SER A 75 -13.81 1.85 11.05
CA SER A 75 -13.78 1.08 12.30
C SER A 75 -12.41 0.43 12.47
N PRO A 76 -11.66 0.71 13.56
CA PRO A 76 -10.36 0.09 13.78
C PRO A 76 -10.50 -1.43 13.85
N SER A 77 -9.58 -2.15 13.19
CA SER A 77 -9.57 -3.61 13.28
C SER A 77 -9.28 -4.07 14.70
N ILE A 78 -9.85 -5.22 15.07
CA ILE A 78 -9.65 -5.80 16.40
C ILE A 78 -8.18 -6.15 16.57
N ARG A 79 -7.55 -5.63 17.63
CA ARG A 79 -6.11 -5.76 17.91
C ARG A 79 -5.60 -7.21 17.84
N ILE A 80 -6.41 -8.17 18.29
CA ILE A 80 -6.03 -9.59 18.26
C ILE A 80 -5.88 -10.13 16.84
N MET A 81 -6.70 -9.65 15.89
CA MET A 81 -6.61 -10.06 14.49
C MET A 81 -5.36 -9.49 13.83
N ILE A 82 -5.04 -8.21 14.11
CA ILE A 82 -3.80 -7.58 13.65
C ILE A 82 -2.60 -8.38 14.16
N GLU A 83 -2.59 -8.70 15.45
CA GLU A 83 -1.48 -9.44 16.05
C GLU A 83 -1.36 -10.88 15.51
N ALA A 84 -2.49 -11.53 15.19
CA ALA A 84 -2.49 -12.82 14.51
C ALA A 84 -1.84 -12.71 13.12
N GLN A 85 -2.14 -11.66 12.34
CA GLN A 85 -1.49 -11.42 11.06
C GLN A 85 0.01 -11.21 11.22
N ARG A 86 0.44 -10.37 12.18
CA ARG A 86 1.87 -10.13 12.45
C ARG A 86 2.62 -11.41 12.78
N ARG A 87 2.04 -12.26 13.63
CA ARG A 87 2.62 -13.54 14.03
C ARG A 87 2.70 -14.53 12.88
N ALA A 88 1.69 -14.58 12.00
CA ALA A 88 1.72 -15.42 10.82
C ALA A 88 2.92 -15.07 9.93
N ILE A 89 3.11 -13.77 9.64
CA ILE A 89 4.25 -13.30 8.85
C ILE A 89 5.58 -13.61 9.55
N TRP A 90 5.66 -13.41 10.88
CA TRP A 90 6.89 -13.67 11.64
C TRP A 90 7.28 -15.13 11.72
N LYS A 91 6.30 -16.04 11.79
CA LYS A 91 6.56 -17.47 11.73
C LYS A 91 7.22 -17.86 10.41
N ASP A 92 6.79 -17.24 9.31
CA ASP A 92 7.29 -17.56 7.98
C ASP A 92 8.67 -16.92 7.69
N MET A 93 9.11 -15.94 8.49
CA MET A 93 10.44 -15.32 8.35
C MET A 93 11.61 -16.22 8.77
N GLY A 94 11.37 -17.30 9.52
CA GLY A 94 12.43 -18.18 10.04
C GLY A 94 13.23 -18.95 8.99
N GLY A 95 12.81 -18.93 7.72
CA GLY A 95 13.50 -19.59 6.60
C GLY A 95 14.28 -18.62 5.71
N GLU A 96 13.57 -17.71 5.03
CA GLU A 96 14.12 -16.92 3.90
C GLU A 96 14.25 -15.41 4.18
N GLY A 97 13.87 -14.92 5.37
CA GLY A 97 13.88 -13.48 5.67
C GLY A 97 12.84 -12.69 4.85
N LEU A 98 12.99 -11.37 4.76
CA LEU A 98 12.08 -10.54 3.96
C LEU A 98 12.55 -10.44 2.50
N PRO A 99 11.62 -10.45 1.52
CA PRO A 99 11.95 -10.41 0.09
C PRO A 99 12.33 -8.99 -0.35
N PHE A 100 13.49 -8.50 0.09
CA PHE A 100 13.92 -7.12 -0.17
C PHE A 100 14.17 -6.82 -1.65
N ASP A 101 14.69 -7.78 -2.42
CA ASP A 101 14.97 -7.58 -3.85
C ASP A 101 13.67 -7.36 -4.64
N GLU A 102 12.69 -8.25 -4.46
CA GLU A 102 11.36 -8.12 -5.07
C GLU A 102 10.65 -6.83 -4.60
N ALA A 103 10.71 -6.54 -3.30
CA ALA A 103 10.13 -5.31 -2.77
C ALA A 103 10.78 -4.04 -3.36
N ALA A 104 12.09 -4.07 -3.65
CA ALA A 104 12.78 -2.95 -4.28
C ALA A 104 12.30 -2.72 -5.71
N GLU A 105 12.12 -3.79 -6.50
CA GLU A 105 11.55 -3.69 -7.85
C GLU A 105 10.14 -3.10 -7.83
N ILE A 106 9.31 -3.55 -6.90
CA ILE A 106 7.94 -3.05 -6.70
C ILE A 106 7.95 -1.58 -6.27
N VAL A 107 8.83 -1.17 -5.36
CA VAL A 107 8.96 0.25 -4.97
C VAL A 107 9.41 1.09 -6.16
N THR A 108 10.34 0.62 -7.00
CA THR A 108 10.72 1.34 -8.22
C THR A 108 9.60 1.39 -9.25
N ALA A 109 8.73 0.40 -9.32
CA ALA A 109 7.51 0.48 -10.13
C ALA A 109 6.52 1.51 -9.55
N LEU A 110 6.38 1.58 -8.22
CA LEU A 110 5.57 2.60 -7.54
C LEU A 110 6.12 4.01 -7.79
N GLU A 111 7.43 4.22 -7.66
CA GLU A 111 8.13 5.48 -7.97
C GLU A 111 7.76 5.97 -9.37
N ARG A 112 7.91 5.12 -10.39
CA ARG A 112 7.56 5.46 -11.78
C ARG A 112 6.09 5.84 -11.96
N ARG A 113 5.17 5.22 -11.21
CA ARG A 113 3.74 5.55 -11.24
C ARG A 113 3.49 6.93 -10.61
N LEU A 114 4.17 7.25 -9.52
CA LEU A 114 4.03 8.55 -8.84
C LEU A 114 4.61 9.68 -9.68
N ASP A 115 5.75 9.46 -10.33
CA ASP A 115 6.35 10.40 -11.27
C ASP A 115 5.41 10.73 -12.43
N ALA A 116 4.76 9.70 -13.00
CA ALA A 116 3.78 9.88 -14.08
C ALA A 116 2.53 10.68 -13.65
N MET A 117 2.29 10.79 -12.34
CA MET A 117 1.18 11.53 -11.74
C MET A 117 1.59 12.93 -11.23
N ASP A 118 2.83 13.37 -11.53
CA ASP A 118 3.41 14.64 -11.10
C ASP A 118 3.32 14.87 -9.58
N GLN A 119 3.48 13.78 -8.81
CA GLN A 119 3.50 13.85 -7.35
C GLN A 119 4.93 14.01 -6.86
N ASP A 120 5.17 14.90 -5.89
CA ASP A 120 6.46 15.01 -5.22
C ASP A 120 6.84 13.66 -4.58
N PRO A 121 7.91 13.00 -5.04
CA PRO A 121 8.28 11.66 -4.56
C PRO A 121 8.59 11.64 -3.06
N SER A 122 9.18 12.73 -2.53
CA SER A 122 9.60 12.82 -1.13
C SER A 122 8.42 12.86 -0.15
N VAL A 123 7.38 13.61 -0.49
CA VAL A 123 6.11 13.66 0.26
C VAL A 123 5.33 12.34 0.08
N SER A 124 5.51 11.68 -1.07
CA SER A 124 4.81 10.45 -1.41
C SER A 124 5.38 9.23 -0.68
N PHE A 125 6.71 9.12 -0.51
CA PHE A 125 7.32 7.94 0.16
C PHE A 125 6.91 7.80 1.62
N GLY A 126 6.95 8.87 2.40
CA GLY A 126 6.53 8.83 3.81
C GLY A 126 5.05 8.45 3.96
N ALA A 127 4.18 8.98 3.08
CA ALA A 127 2.76 8.64 3.05
C ALA A 127 2.52 7.16 2.71
N TYR A 128 3.24 6.62 1.71
CA TYR A 128 3.14 5.21 1.35
C TYR A 128 3.77 4.30 2.41
N ALA A 129 4.86 4.69 3.06
CA ALA A 129 5.44 3.94 4.18
C ALA A 129 4.45 3.83 5.34
N ALA A 130 3.79 4.94 5.70
CA ALA A 130 2.75 4.95 6.73
C ALA A 130 1.51 4.12 6.33
N LEU A 131 1.11 4.17 5.06
CA LEU A 131 0.03 3.34 4.53
C LEU A 131 0.37 1.86 4.65
N TYR A 132 1.50 1.42 4.09
CA TYR A 132 1.90 0.02 4.12
C TYR A 132 2.13 -0.48 5.54
N SER A 133 2.67 0.35 6.45
CA SER A 133 2.86 0.01 7.87
C SER A 133 1.58 -0.46 8.58
N ASN A 134 0.42 0.06 8.14
CA ASN A 134 -0.88 -0.38 8.62
C ASN A 134 -1.42 -1.54 7.77
N LEU A 135 -1.30 -1.42 6.45
CA LEU A 135 -1.96 -2.31 5.49
C LEU A 135 -1.44 -3.75 5.52
N TRP A 136 -0.12 -3.96 5.63
CA TRP A 136 0.47 -5.30 5.56
C TRP A 136 -0.06 -6.25 6.66
N CYS A 137 -0.47 -5.70 7.81
CA CYS A 137 -1.05 -6.44 8.93
C CYS A 137 -2.56 -6.22 9.09
N ASP A 138 -3.20 -5.53 8.15
CA ASP A 138 -4.64 -5.26 8.21
C ASP A 138 -5.43 -6.55 7.87
N PRO A 139 -6.28 -7.06 8.77
CA PRO A 139 -7.06 -8.27 8.53
C PRO A 139 -8.23 -8.04 7.57
N ARG A 140 -8.52 -6.80 7.16
CA ARG A 140 -9.65 -6.46 6.28
C ARG A 140 -9.34 -6.65 4.80
N ILE A 141 -8.05 -6.69 4.43
CA ILE A 141 -7.61 -7.04 3.07
C ILE A 141 -7.40 -8.56 2.95
N GLY A 142 -7.58 -9.08 1.75
CA GLY A 142 -7.41 -10.50 1.44
C GLY A 142 -5.98 -10.93 1.12
N ALA A 143 -4.99 -10.03 1.24
CA ALA A 143 -3.59 -10.32 0.93
C ALA A 143 -3.09 -11.61 1.61
N PRO A 144 -2.45 -12.53 0.87
CA PRO A 144 -1.78 -13.70 1.42
C PRO A 144 -0.44 -13.33 2.08
N SER A 145 0.17 -14.30 2.78
CA SER A 145 1.46 -14.09 3.46
C SER A 145 2.57 -13.62 2.53
N SER A 146 2.61 -14.12 1.28
CA SER A 146 3.57 -13.70 0.23
C SER A 146 3.50 -12.19 -0.02
N ALA A 147 2.33 -11.69 -0.42
CA ALA A 147 2.12 -10.27 -0.69
C ALA A 147 2.37 -9.40 0.55
N ARG A 148 1.92 -9.84 1.74
CA ARG A 148 2.13 -9.10 3.00
C ARG A 148 3.60 -8.98 3.37
N ARG A 149 4.42 -10.00 3.12
CA ARG A 149 5.88 -9.94 3.33
C ARG A 149 6.55 -8.92 2.43
N ILE A 150 6.12 -8.85 1.16
CA ILE A 150 6.58 -7.82 0.23
C ILE A 150 6.16 -6.44 0.73
N MET A 151 4.88 -6.22 1.05
CA MET A 151 4.38 -4.94 1.60
C MET A 151 5.17 -4.49 2.83
N LEU A 152 5.51 -5.42 3.72
CA LEU A 152 6.32 -5.13 4.89
C LEU A 152 7.76 -4.75 4.51
N ALA A 153 8.41 -5.47 3.60
CA ALA A 153 9.74 -5.12 3.11
C ALA A 153 9.73 -3.73 2.43
N MET A 154 8.67 -3.40 1.70
CA MET A 154 8.46 -2.09 1.10
C MET A 154 8.45 -0.97 2.15
N VAL A 155 7.91 -1.18 3.35
CA VAL A 155 7.93 -0.17 4.43
C VAL A 155 9.37 0.25 4.75
N THR A 156 10.29 -0.70 4.86
CA THR A 156 11.71 -0.39 5.13
C THR A 156 12.33 0.41 3.99
N ILE A 157 12.09 -0.02 2.74
CA ILE A 157 12.65 0.63 1.56
C ILE A 157 12.10 2.05 1.41
N LEU A 158 10.80 2.25 1.56
CA LEU A 158 10.14 3.56 1.46
C LEU A 158 10.62 4.52 2.54
N ASN A 159 10.80 4.07 3.79
CA ASN A 159 11.39 4.89 4.84
C ASN A 159 12.84 5.29 4.52
N ALA A 160 13.64 4.38 3.95
CA ALA A 160 15.01 4.68 3.53
C ALA A 160 15.05 5.70 2.38
N ARG A 161 14.12 5.60 1.42
CA ARG A 161 13.95 6.56 0.31
C ARG A 161 13.52 7.93 0.83
N GLU A 162 12.57 7.98 1.75
CA GLU A 162 12.13 9.23 2.39
C GLU A 162 13.31 9.92 3.06
N GLU A 163 14.07 9.21 3.90
CA GLU A 163 15.22 9.77 4.61
C GLU A 163 16.31 10.27 3.64
N ALA A 164 16.59 9.51 2.57
CA ALA A 164 17.54 9.93 1.53
C ALA A 164 17.06 11.14 0.71
N SER A 165 15.74 11.37 0.63
CA SER A 165 15.14 12.49 -0.11
C SER A 165 15.00 13.76 0.73
N ARG A 166 15.20 13.68 2.05
CA ARG A 166 15.17 14.86 2.92
C ARG A 166 16.37 15.76 2.58
N PRO A 167 16.16 17.05 2.29
CA PRO A 167 17.28 17.96 2.08
C PRO A 167 18.11 17.98 3.35
N SER A 168 19.39 17.63 3.25
CA SER A 168 20.30 17.62 4.38
C SER A 168 20.32 19.01 5.01
N HIS A 169 19.76 19.15 6.22
CA HIS A 169 19.78 20.39 7.00
C HIS A 169 21.20 20.73 7.53
N ALA A 170 22.24 20.18 6.89
CA ALA A 170 23.63 20.27 7.27
C ALA A 170 24.42 21.09 6.23
N MET A 171 24.00 22.33 5.97
CA MET A 171 24.92 23.38 5.46
C MET A 171 24.39 24.83 5.63
N VAL A 172 23.63 25.11 6.69
CA VAL A 172 23.34 26.49 7.12
C VAL A 172 23.91 26.67 8.52
N GLY A 173 25.21 26.96 8.61
CA GLY A 173 25.83 27.21 9.91
C GLY A 173 27.35 27.19 9.96
N ASN A 174 28.09 27.54 8.89
CA ASN A 174 29.51 27.83 9.07
C ASN A 174 30.12 28.73 7.97
N ARG A 175 29.67 29.99 7.88
CA ARG A 175 30.41 31.07 7.20
C ARG A 175 30.12 32.43 7.87
N ALA A 176 30.42 32.53 9.16
CA ALA A 176 30.45 33.81 9.87
C ALA A 176 31.47 33.80 11.01
N ALA A 177 32.71 33.39 10.74
CA ALA A 177 33.83 33.58 11.66
C ALA A 177 35.13 33.69 10.86
N GLY A 178 35.25 34.76 10.07
CA GLY A 178 36.40 34.93 9.20
C GLY A 178 36.46 36.31 8.56
N LYS A 179 36.37 37.37 9.38
CA LYS A 179 36.88 38.73 9.06
C LYS A 179 36.61 39.71 10.21
N ALA A 180 37.60 39.85 11.08
CA ALA A 180 37.96 40.99 11.94
C ALA A 180 38.83 40.41 13.07
N LEU A 181 40.05 40.82 13.41
CA LEU A 181 40.75 42.07 13.18
C LEU A 181 42.22 41.75 12.83
N SER A 182 42.68 42.27 11.70
CA SER A 182 44.07 42.70 11.55
C SER A 182 43.99 44.14 11.06
N ARG A 183 44.34 45.08 11.93
CA ARG A 183 44.78 46.44 11.61
C ARG A 183 45.24 47.12 12.89
N ARG A 184 46.57 47.19 12.99
CA ARG A 184 47.44 48.26 13.51
C ARG A 184 47.14 48.83 14.90
#